data_AF-A0A135YN66-F1
#
_entry.id   AF-A0A135YN66-F1
#
_cell.length_a   1.000
_cell.length_b   1.000
_cell.length_c   1.000
_cell.angle_alpha   90.00
_cell.angle_beta   90.00
_cell.angle_gamma   90.00
#
_symmetry.space_group_name_H-M   'P 1'
#
loop_
_entity.id
_entity.type
_entity.pdbx_description
1 polymer ?
#
loop_
_entity_poly.entity_id
_entity_poly.type
_entity_poly.pdbx_seq_one_letter_code
_entity_poly.pdbx_strand_id
1 'polypeptide(L)'
;MKRRTIDTKKMILNAILLGIGFILHQVLPALAAGITPDMTLVMLFCIMVINRESYKTCLVSGIITAIFSALATKFPMGQIPNFVDKVVTMHVMYFFMKSLYMLPVMNRIGKKADQIAVVSMTAIGTLVSGVVFLTVAYLMAGLPGGFGVLFVSVVLPTLVFNMVACLVLYNVLSLSLKRSSYQLN
;
A
#
# COMPACT_ATOMS: atom_id res chain seq x y z
N MET A 1 31.46 -9.04 -1.18
CA MET A 1 30.60 -9.83 -0.26
C MET A 1 29.60 -8.98 0.55
N LYS A 2 30.01 -7.82 1.09
CA LYS A 2 29.18 -6.92 1.94
C LYS A 2 27.90 -6.34 1.27
N ARG A 3 27.88 -6.16 -0.06
CA ARG A 3 26.71 -5.62 -0.79
C ARG A 3 25.55 -6.64 -0.85
N ARG A 4 25.86 -7.92 -1.13
CA ARG A 4 24.86 -9.00 -1.22
C ARG A 4 24.12 -9.23 0.11
N THR A 5 24.80 -9.13 1.25
CA THR A 5 24.17 -9.35 2.56
C THR A 5 23.21 -8.23 2.96
N ILE A 6 23.46 -6.99 2.51
CA ILE A 6 22.55 -5.85 2.73
C ILE A 6 21.27 -6.04 1.91
N ASP A 7 21.39 -6.51 0.67
CA ASP A 7 20.24 -6.76 -0.21
C ASP A 7 19.35 -7.90 0.32
N THR A 8 19.94 -8.98 0.85
CA THR A 8 19.17 -10.06 1.47
C THR A 8 18.41 -9.58 2.71
N LYS A 9 19.04 -8.77 3.57
CA LYS A 9 18.36 -8.20 4.76
C LYS A 9 17.21 -7.28 4.34
N LYS A 10 17.38 -6.47 3.29
CA LYS A 10 16.29 -5.65 2.68
C LYS A 10 15.13 -6.51 2.21
N MET A 11 15.41 -7.59 1.50
CA MET A 11 14.37 -8.50 1.01
C MET A 11 13.62 -9.18 2.17
N ILE A 12 14.33 -9.64 3.20
CA ILE A 12 13.70 -10.24 4.39
C ILE A 12 12.81 -9.23 5.10
N LEU A 13 13.29 -8.00 5.31
CA LEU A 13 12.49 -6.94 5.90
C LEU A 13 11.21 -6.70 5.09
N ASN A 14 11.31 -6.53 3.78
CA ASN A 14 10.15 -6.32 2.92
C ASN A 14 9.15 -7.49 3.01
N ALA A 15 9.63 -8.74 3.04
CA ALA A 15 8.77 -9.91 3.20
C ALA A 15 8.03 -9.92 4.54
N ILE A 16 8.72 -9.60 5.65
CA ILE A 16 8.10 -9.48 6.98
C ILE A 16 7.02 -8.39 6.96
N LEU A 17 7.32 -7.23 6.38
CA LEU A 17 6.38 -6.11 6.30
C LEU A 17 5.14 -6.44 5.46
N LEU A 18 5.30 -7.13 4.33
CA LEU A 18 4.17 -7.61 3.52
C LEU A 18 3.32 -8.63 4.29
N GLY A 19 3.96 -9.57 4.99
CA GLY A 19 3.27 -10.56 5.82
C GLY A 19 2.48 -9.93 6.96
N ILE A 20 3.04 -8.94 7.63
CA ILE A 20 2.34 -8.14 8.66
C ILE A 20 1.11 -7.46 8.04
N GLY A 21 1.27 -6.78 6.91
CA GLY A 21 0.16 -6.13 6.22
C GLY A 21 -0.97 -7.10 5.87
N PHE A 22 -0.63 -8.31 5.42
CA PHE A 22 -1.59 -9.35 5.10
C PHE A 22 -2.34 -9.86 6.33
N ILE A 23 -1.62 -10.18 7.41
CA ILE A 23 -2.24 -10.65 8.66
C ILE A 23 -3.20 -9.59 9.21
N LEU A 24 -2.78 -8.31 9.24
CA LEU A 24 -3.65 -7.23 9.70
C LEU A 24 -4.92 -7.11 8.84
N HIS A 25 -4.79 -7.24 7.52
CA HIS A 25 -5.93 -7.18 6.61
C HIS A 25 -6.93 -8.32 6.85
N GLN A 26 -6.46 -9.53 7.15
CA GLN A 26 -7.34 -10.67 7.44
C GLN A 26 -8.20 -10.50 8.69
N VAL A 27 -7.68 -9.79 9.71
CA VAL A 27 -8.37 -9.57 10.99
C VAL A 27 -9.46 -8.48 10.85
N LEU A 28 -9.37 -7.61 9.84
CA LEU A 28 -10.33 -6.52 9.68
C LEU A 28 -11.66 -7.01 9.09
N PRO A 29 -12.80 -6.50 9.62
CA PRO A 29 -14.11 -6.81 9.08
C PRO A 29 -14.27 -6.18 7.69
N ALA A 30 -15.07 -6.84 6.85
CA ALA A 30 -15.49 -6.23 5.59
C ALA A 30 -16.49 -5.11 5.86
N LEU A 31 -16.37 -4.03 5.10
CA LEU A 31 -17.38 -3.00 5.00
C LEU A 31 -18.48 -3.47 4.03
N ALA A 32 -19.33 -2.52 3.59
CA ALA A 32 -20.39 -2.80 2.62
C ALA A 32 -19.85 -3.48 1.35
N ALA A 33 -20.69 -4.35 0.77
CA ALA A 33 -20.40 -5.14 -0.43
C ALA A 33 -19.20 -6.12 -0.33
N GLY A 34 -18.59 -6.32 0.84
CA GLY A 34 -17.45 -7.24 0.99
C GLY A 34 -16.09 -6.59 0.73
N ILE A 35 -16.03 -5.26 0.64
CA ILE A 35 -14.78 -4.52 0.47
C ILE A 35 -14.19 -4.19 1.85
N THR A 36 -12.93 -4.53 2.08
CA THR A 36 -12.23 -4.40 3.37
C THR A 36 -11.25 -3.22 3.36
N PRO A 37 -11.00 -2.56 4.51
CA PRO A 37 -9.89 -1.63 4.62
C PRO A 37 -8.55 -2.32 4.34
N ASP A 38 -7.67 -1.64 3.60
CA ASP A 38 -6.53 -2.29 2.96
C ASP A 38 -5.20 -2.01 3.66
N MET A 39 -4.90 -2.81 4.68
CA MET A 39 -3.64 -2.75 5.42
C MET A 39 -2.45 -3.28 4.59
N THR A 40 -2.71 -4.12 3.59
CA THR A 40 -1.64 -4.58 2.68
C THR A 40 -1.14 -3.43 1.82
N LEU A 41 -2.04 -2.56 1.37
CA LEU A 41 -1.71 -1.36 0.59
C LEU A 41 -0.93 -0.33 1.41
N VAL A 42 -1.33 -0.10 2.67
CA VAL A 42 -0.58 0.78 3.58
C VAL A 42 0.86 0.28 3.77
N MET A 43 1.04 -1.02 4.00
CA MET A 43 2.36 -1.61 4.14
C MET A 43 3.17 -1.59 2.83
N LEU A 44 2.53 -1.75 1.68
CA LEU A 44 3.16 -1.57 0.38
C LEU A 44 3.76 -0.17 0.25
N PHE A 45 3.04 0.89 0.63
CA PHE A 45 3.58 2.25 0.57
C PHE A 45 4.75 2.48 1.52
N CYS A 46 4.71 1.94 2.74
CA CYS A 46 5.88 1.93 3.64
C CYS A 46 7.10 1.28 2.96
N ILE A 47 6.91 0.11 2.34
CA ILE A 47 7.97 -0.61 1.64
C ILE A 47 8.50 0.17 0.44
N MET A 48 7.62 0.81 -0.33
CA MET A 48 8.00 1.64 -1.47
C MET A 48 8.88 2.81 -1.02
N VAL A 49 8.53 3.47 0.09
CA VAL A 49 9.35 4.55 0.65
C VAL A 49 10.72 4.05 1.14
N ILE A 50 10.76 2.91 1.84
CA ILE A 50 12.04 2.28 2.26
C ILE A 50 12.91 1.91 1.05
N ASN A 51 12.30 1.47 -0.05
CA ASN A 51 12.99 0.97 -1.25
C ASN A 51 12.89 1.94 -2.43
N ARG A 52 12.76 3.26 -2.15
CA ARG A 52 12.46 4.29 -3.17
C ARG A 52 13.46 4.37 -4.33
N GLU A 53 14.68 3.87 -4.14
CA GLU A 53 15.71 3.82 -5.17
C GLU A 53 15.57 2.63 -6.13
N SER A 54 14.91 1.56 -5.70
CA SER A 54 14.79 0.32 -6.46
C SER A 54 13.36 0.12 -6.97
N TYR A 55 13.13 0.47 -8.24
CA TYR A 55 11.87 0.16 -8.92
C TYR A 55 11.57 -1.34 -8.89
N LYS A 56 12.57 -2.18 -9.13
CA LYS A 56 12.43 -3.66 -9.14
C LYS A 56 11.87 -4.18 -7.82
N THR A 57 12.37 -3.66 -6.69
CA THR A 57 11.89 -4.07 -5.38
C THR A 57 10.45 -3.62 -5.14
N CYS A 58 10.11 -2.38 -5.52
CA CYS A 58 8.73 -1.87 -5.44
C CYS A 58 7.77 -2.70 -6.30
N LEU A 59 8.18 -3.05 -7.53
CA LEU A 59 7.41 -3.88 -8.45
C LEU A 59 7.12 -5.26 -7.87
N VAL A 60 8.15 -5.94 -7.37
CA VAL A 60 8.00 -7.26 -6.74
C VAL A 60 7.07 -7.18 -5.52
N SER A 61 7.26 -6.19 -4.65
CA SER A 61 6.37 -5.98 -3.50
C SER A 61 4.93 -5.68 -3.91
N GLY A 62 4.73 -4.92 -5.00
CA GLY A 62 3.42 -4.65 -5.57
C GLY A 62 2.73 -5.91 -6.08
N ILE A 63 3.45 -6.76 -6.80
CA ILE A 63 2.93 -8.05 -7.31
C ILE A 63 2.56 -8.96 -6.15
N ILE A 64 3.40 -9.07 -5.12
CA ILE A 64 3.09 -9.87 -3.93
C ILE A 64 1.84 -9.32 -3.22
N THR A 65 1.74 -8.00 -3.09
CA THR A 65 0.55 -7.34 -2.53
C THR A 65 -0.70 -7.61 -3.36
N ALA A 66 -0.59 -7.61 -4.70
CA ALA A 66 -1.67 -7.94 -5.61
C ALA A 66 -2.18 -9.38 -5.41
N ILE A 67 -1.26 -10.33 -5.25
CA ILE A 67 -1.59 -11.72 -4.96
C ILE A 67 -2.28 -11.84 -3.60
N PHE A 68 -1.70 -11.22 -2.55
CA PHE A 68 -2.28 -11.25 -1.20
C PHE A 68 -3.68 -10.64 -1.14
N SER A 69 -3.88 -9.50 -1.80
CA SER A 69 -5.18 -8.84 -1.87
C SER A 69 -6.20 -9.67 -2.66
N ALA A 70 -5.79 -10.30 -3.76
CA ALA A 70 -6.66 -11.21 -4.51
C ALA A 70 -7.06 -12.45 -3.69
N LEU A 71 -6.16 -13.02 -2.89
CA LEU A 71 -6.43 -14.17 -2.03
C LEU A 71 -7.32 -13.81 -0.81
N ALA A 72 -7.16 -12.59 -0.28
CA ALA A 72 -7.89 -12.12 0.89
C ALA A 72 -9.32 -11.62 0.60
N THR A 73 -9.65 -11.40 -0.68
CA THR A 73 -10.86 -10.69 -1.05
C THR A 73 -12.12 -11.40 -0.60
N LYS A 74 -13.05 -10.62 -0.02
CA LYS A 74 -14.40 -11.07 0.36
C LYS A 74 -15.46 -10.59 -0.64
N PHE A 75 -15.07 -9.78 -1.62
CA PHE A 75 -15.92 -9.31 -2.69
C PHE A 75 -16.13 -10.43 -3.72
N PRO A 76 -17.37 -10.71 -4.17
CA PRO A 76 -17.63 -11.75 -5.15
C PRO A 76 -16.88 -11.47 -6.46
N MET A 77 -16.17 -12.48 -6.98
CA MET A 77 -15.29 -12.32 -8.16
C MET A 77 -14.21 -11.23 -8.01
N GLY A 78 -13.89 -10.81 -6.78
CA GLY A 78 -12.96 -9.72 -6.49
C GLY A 78 -11.49 -10.03 -6.73
N GLN A 79 -11.12 -11.26 -7.08
CA GLN A 79 -9.72 -11.68 -7.23
C GLN A 79 -9.02 -10.90 -8.35
N ILE A 80 -9.65 -10.85 -9.54
CA ILE A 80 -9.09 -10.17 -10.71
C ILE A 80 -9.09 -8.65 -10.51
N PRO A 81 -10.19 -8.01 -10.06
CA PRO A 81 -10.19 -6.60 -9.72
C PRO A 81 -9.09 -6.21 -8.72
N ASN A 82 -8.89 -6.97 -7.64
CA ASN A 82 -7.84 -6.69 -6.65
C ASN A 82 -6.44 -6.84 -7.25
N PHE A 83 -6.19 -7.89 -8.04
CA PHE A 83 -4.89 -8.09 -8.67
C PHE A 83 -4.54 -6.92 -9.60
N VAL A 84 -5.46 -6.55 -10.50
CA VAL A 84 -5.26 -5.46 -11.47
C VAL A 84 -5.09 -4.13 -10.75
N ASP A 85 -5.97 -3.83 -9.79
CA ASP A 85 -5.86 -2.66 -8.92
C ASP A 85 -4.46 -2.53 -8.34
N LYS A 86 -3.95 -3.54 -7.61
CA LYS A 86 -2.68 -3.36 -6.89
C LYS A 86 -1.49 -3.22 -7.83
N VAL A 87 -1.53 -3.90 -8.97
CA VAL A 87 -0.50 -3.72 -10.00
C VAL A 87 -0.55 -2.29 -10.54
N VAL A 88 -1.72 -1.78 -10.91
CA VAL A 88 -1.87 -0.41 -11.43
C VAL A 88 -1.51 0.62 -10.36
N THR A 89 -2.05 0.49 -9.15
CA THR A 89 -1.80 1.38 -8.02
C THR A 89 -0.32 1.44 -7.69
N MET A 90 0.41 0.32 -7.70
CA MET A 90 1.85 0.35 -7.45
C MET A 90 2.59 1.19 -8.51
N HIS A 91 2.27 1.04 -9.79
CA HIS A 91 2.92 1.84 -10.85
C HIS A 91 2.61 3.33 -10.69
N VAL A 92 1.33 3.69 -10.54
CA VAL A 92 0.91 5.09 -10.38
C VAL A 92 1.54 5.70 -9.13
N MET A 93 1.55 4.97 -8.01
CA MET A 93 2.11 5.45 -6.75
C MET A 93 3.63 5.50 -6.77
N TYR A 94 4.31 4.69 -7.59
CA TYR A 94 5.76 4.80 -7.77
C TYR A 94 6.14 6.12 -8.43
N PHE A 95 5.43 6.50 -9.50
CA PHE A 95 5.64 7.80 -10.16
C PHE A 95 5.27 8.97 -9.24
N PHE A 96 4.15 8.86 -8.53
CA PHE A 96 3.75 9.86 -7.54
C PHE A 96 4.81 10.04 -6.45
N MET A 97 5.31 8.94 -5.88
CA MET A 97 6.37 8.96 -4.88
C MET A 97 7.64 9.65 -5.42
N LYS A 98 8.10 9.29 -6.62
CA LYS A 98 9.26 9.93 -7.24
C LYS A 98 9.07 11.43 -7.41
N SER A 99 7.91 11.84 -7.95
CA SER A 99 7.56 13.26 -8.10
C SER A 99 7.55 13.99 -6.75
N LEU A 100 7.05 13.34 -5.70
CA LEU A 100 6.96 13.92 -4.37
C LEU A 100 8.34 14.18 -3.76
N TYR A 101 9.28 13.25 -3.92
CA TYR A 101 10.67 13.41 -3.46
C TYR A 101 11.52 14.37 -4.33
N MET A 102 11.09 14.69 -5.55
CA MET A 102 11.73 15.73 -6.36
C MET A 102 11.42 17.15 -5.87
N LEU A 103 10.38 17.33 -5.04
CA LEU A 103 10.04 18.65 -4.52
C LEU A 103 11.11 19.15 -3.54
N PRO A 104 11.58 20.41 -3.70
CA PRO A 104 12.65 20.96 -2.86
C PRO A 104 12.23 21.08 -1.38
N VAL A 105 10.93 21.21 -1.11
CA VAL A 105 10.36 21.20 0.23
C VAL A 105 10.68 19.87 0.91
N MET A 106 10.54 18.74 0.21
CA MET A 106 10.75 17.39 0.76
C MET A 106 12.19 17.20 1.25
N ASN A 107 13.16 17.81 0.57
CA ASN A 107 14.57 17.80 0.97
C ASN A 107 14.85 18.67 2.22
N ARG A 108 14.03 19.69 2.51
CA ARG A 108 14.21 20.56 3.69
C ARG A 108 13.66 19.97 4.98
N ILE A 109 12.61 19.14 4.90
CA ILE A 109 11.90 18.60 6.08
C ILE A 109 12.58 17.36 6.70
N GLY A 110 13.63 16.84 6.05
CA GLY A 110 14.47 15.75 6.57
C GLY A 110 13.67 14.50 6.92
N LYS A 111 13.81 13.98 8.15
CA LYS A 111 13.20 12.73 8.60
C LYS A 111 11.65 12.72 8.56
N LYS A 112 11.00 13.88 8.52
CA LYS A 112 9.53 13.97 8.39
C LYS A 112 9.04 13.75 6.96
N ALA A 113 9.93 13.85 5.96
CA ALA A 113 9.60 13.66 4.56
C ALA A 113 9.00 12.28 4.29
N ASP A 114 9.57 11.23 4.88
CA ASP A 114 9.12 9.86 4.67
C ASP A 114 7.72 9.61 5.25
N GLN A 115 7.42 10.20 6.42
CA GLN A 115 6.08 10.12 7.00
C GLN A 115 5.04 10.83 6.11
N ILE A 116 5.38 12.03 5.64
CA ILE A 116 4.52 12.80 4.72
C ILE A 116 4.30 12.03 3.42
N ALA A 117 5.34 11.39 2.89
CA ALA A 117 5.27 10.57 1.69
C ALA A 117 4.31 9.39 1.87
N VAL A 118 4.48 8.57 2.92
CA VAL A 118 3.59 7.41 3.14
C VAL A 118 2.15 7.84 3.39
N VAL A 119 1.91 8.91 4.16
CA VAL A 119 0.54 9.41 4.41
C VAL A 119 -0.11 9.92 3.12
N SER A 120 0.62 10.68 2.32
CA SER A 120 0.12 11.22 1.04
C SER A 120 -0.16 10.09 0.04
N MET A 121 0.76 9.12 -0.05
CA MET A 121 0.59 7.91 -0.86
C MET A 121 -0.60 7.09 -0.37
N THR A 122 -0.84 7.00 0.93
CA THR A 122 -1.99 6.26 1.47
C THR A 122 -3.31 6.91 1.08
N ALA A 123 -3.41 8.24 1.20
CA ALA A 123 -4.62 8.97 0.83
C ALA A 123 -4.91 8.85 -0.67
N ILE A 124 -3.95 9.23 -1.52
CA ILE A 124 -4.13 9.25 -2.98
C ILE A 124 -4.20 7.83 -3.52
N GLY A 125 -3.35 6.94 -3.02
CA GLY A 125 -3.30 5.55 -3.42
C GLY A 125 -4.57 4.79 -3.09
N THR A 126 -5.23 5.07 -1.96
CA THR A 126 -6.53 4.46 -1.65
C THR A 126 -7.63 4.92 -2.61
N LEU A 127 -7.62 6.20 -3.03
CA LEU A 127 -8.57 6.70 -4.04
C LEU A 127 -8.33 6.05 -5.39
N VAL A 128 -7.07 6.07 -5.87
CA VAL A 128 -6.68 5.47 -7.15
C VAL A 128 -7.03 3.98 -7.16
N SER A 129 -6.66 3.27 -6.11
CA SER A 129 -6.95 1.85 -5.91
C SER A 129 -8.45 1.57 -5.92
N GLY A 130 -9.24 2.34 -5.17
CA GLY A 130 -10.69 2.21 -5.11
C GLY A 130 -11.37 2.45 -6.47
N VAL A 131 -10.93 3.47 -7.22
CA VAL A 131 -11.46 3.73 -8.57
C VAL A 131 -11.12 2.60 -9.53
N VAL A 132 -9.86 2.15 -9.57
CA VAL A 132 -9.43 1.06 -10.45
C VAL A 132 -10.15 -0.23 -10.09
N PHE A 133 -10.22 -0.58 -8.79
CA PHE A 133 -10.93 -1.75 -8.30
C PHE A 133 -12.40 -1.76 -8.72
N LEU A 134 -13.14 -0.68 -8.45
CA LEU A 134 -14.56 -0.60 -8.77
C LEU A 134 -14.80 -0.61 -10.28
N THR A 135 -13.91 0.01 -11.07
CA THR A 135 -14.02 0.02 -12.53
C THR A 135 -13.84 -1.38 -13.11
N VAL A 136 -12.80 -2.10 -12.67
CA VAL A 136 -12.55 -3.48 -13.14
C VAL A 136 -13.66 -4.42 -12.65
N ALA A 137 -14.09 -4.30 -11.39
CA ALA A 137 -15.19 -5.08 -10.85
C ALA A 137 -16.49 -4.88 -11.64
N TYR A 138 -16.82 -3.62 -11.98
CA TYR A 138 -17.98 -3.29 -12.79
C TYR A 138 -17.97 -3.97 -14.16
N LEU A 139 -16.82 -3.95 -14.86
CA LEU A 139 -16.69 -4.53 -16.20
C LEU A 139 -16.73 -6.06 -16.19
N MET A 140 -16.31 -6.70 -15.09
CA MET A 140 -16.13 -8.16 -15.04
C MET A 140 -17.32 -8.90 -14.43
N ALA A 141 -17.76 -8.49 -13.25
CA ALA A 141 -18.74 -9.22 -12.45
C ALA A 141 -20.01 -8.41 -12.21
N GLY A 142 -20.02 -7.13 -12.60
CA GLY A 142 -21.01 -6.17 -12.15
C GLY A 142 -20.76 -5.73 -10.71
N LEU A 143 -21.49 -4.70 -10.28
CA LEU A 143 -21.43 -4.19 -8.91
C LEU A 143 -22.77 -4.49 -8.21
N PRO A 144 -22.75 -4.86 -6.92
CA PRO A 144 -23.97 -5.03 -6.12
C PRO A 144 -24.73 -3.73 -5.87
N GLY A 145 -24.18 -2.58 -6.28
CA GLY A 145 -24.82 -1.27 -6.24
C GLY A 145 -24.19 -0.33 -7.26
N GLY A 146 -24.65 0.92 -7.31
CA GLY A 146 -24.09 1.92 -8.21
C GLY A 146 -22.63 2.25 -7.86
N PHE A 147 -21.81 2.52 -8.88
CA PHE A 147 -20.39 2.90 -8.71
C PHE A 147 -20.22 4.05 -7.70
N GLY A 148 -20.99 5.13 -7.85
CA GLY A 148 -20.91 6.29 -6.97
C GLY A 148 -21.31 5.96 -5.52
N VAL A 149 -22.29 5.07 -5.34
CA VAL A 149 -22.72 4.63 -4.01
C VAL A 149 -21.59 3.86 -3.32
N LEU A 150 -20.97 2.90 -4.00
CA LEU A 150 -19.85 2.13 -3.45
C LEU A 150 -18.62 3.01 -3.22
N PHE A 151 -18.35 3.97 -4.10
CA PHE A 151 -17.25 4.91 -3.91
C PHE A 151 -17.43 5.72 -2.62
N VAL A 152 -18.60 6.33 -2.41
CA VAL A 152 -18.86 7.15 -1.23
C VAL A 152 -18.99 6.30 0.04
N SER A 153 -19.69 5.16 -0.02
CA SER A 153 -19.99 4.33 1.16
C SER A 153 -18.86 3.39 1.57
N VAL A 154 -17.86 3.16 0.71
CA VAL A 154 -16.77 2.21 0.98
C VAL A 154 -15.39 2.82 0.78
N VAL A 155 -15.12 3.45 -0.37
CA VAL A 155 -13.78 3.94 -0.68
C VAL A 155 -13.40 5.10 0.23
N LEU A 156 -14.32 6.04 0.48
CA LEU A 156 -14.07 7.16 1.38
C LEU A 156 -13.89 6.72 2.85
N PRO A 157 -14.74 5.85 3.43
CA PRO A 157 -14.46 5.28 4.75
C PRO A 157 -13.14 4.52 4.80
N THR A 158 -12.84 3.71 3.79
CA THR A 158 -11.58 2.97 3.70
C THR A 158 -10.37 3.91 3.68
N LEU A 159 -10.46 5.04 2.99
CA LEU A 159 -9.42 6.06 3.00
C LEU A 159 -9.15 6.59 4.42
N VAL A 160 -10.20 6.91 5.17
CA VAL A 160 -10.06 7.40 6.54
C VAL A 160 -9.40 6.34 7.42
N PHE A 161 -9.88 5.08 7.35
CA PHE A 161 -9.30 3.97 8.10
C PHE A 161 -7.82 3.73 7.74
N ASN A 162 -7.50 3.70 6.44
CA ASN A 162 -6.14 3.49 5.95
C ASN A 162 -5.21 4.62 6.40
N MET A 163 -5.67 5.88 6.38
CA MET A 163 -4.86 7.01 6.85
C MET A 163 -4.55 6.93 8.35
N VAL A 164 -5.56 6.62 9.18
CA VAL A 164 -5.35 6.45 10.62
C VAL A 164 -4.39 5.29 10.89
N ALA A 165 -4.61 4.15 10.23
CA ALA A 165 -3.73 2.99 10.36
C ALA A 165 -2.31 3.30 9.86
N CYS A 166 -2.16 4.03 8.76
CA CYS A 166 -0.88 4.47 8.24
C CYS A 166 -0.08 5.25 9.28
N LEU A 167 -0.70 6.20 9.99
CA LEU A 167 -0.01 6.98 11.02
C LEU A 167 0.52 6.08 12.13
N VAL A 168 -0.28 5.13 12.59
CA VAL A 168 0.11 4.17 13.63
C VAL A 168 1.22 3.24 13.13
N LEU A 169 1.00 2.59 11.99
CA LEU A 169 1.92 1.59 11.42
C LEU A 169 3.26 2.20 11.05
N TYR A 170 3.27 3.39 10.44
CA TYR A 170 4.51 4.08 10.08
C TYR A 170 5.32 4.44 11.33
N ASN A 171 4.66 4.93 12.40
CA ASN A 171 5.35 5.24 13.64
C ASN A 171 5.99 4.00 14.26
N VAL A 172 5.25 2.89 14.35
CA VAL A 172 5.76 1.60 14.85
C VAL A 172 6.93 1.09 14.01
N LEU A 173 6.81 1.17 12.69
CA LEU A 173 7.87 0.78 11.75
C LEU A 173 9.12 1.66 11.93
N SER A 174 8.95 2.98 12.02
CA SER A 174 10.08 3.91 12.20
C SER A 174 10.82 3.67 13.51
N LEU A 175 10.12 3.32 14.58
CA LEU A 175 10.71 2.97 15.88
C LEU A 175 11.44 1.63 15.82
N SER A 176 10.83 0.64 15.18
CA SER A 176 11.42 -0.70 15.02
C SER A 176 12.70 -0.65 14.18
N LEU A 177 12.71 0.13 13.10
CA LEU A 177 13.89 0.31 12.25
C LEU A 177 15.02 1.05 12.96
N LYS A 178 14.72 2.01 13.84
CA LYS A 178 15.73 2.69 14.67
C LYS A 178 16.38 1.77 15.70
N ARG A 179 15.64 0.80 16.23
CA ARG A 179 16.12 -0.15 17.26
C ARG A 179 16.83 -1.35 16.67
N SER A 180 16.45 -1.74 15.46
CA SER A 180 17.21 -2.70 14.67
C SER A 180 18.56 -2.09 14.29
N SER A 181 19.64 -2.88 14.21
CA SER A 181 20.96 -2.45 13.68
C SER A 181 20.93 -2.09 12.19
N TYR A 182 19.75 -1.80 11.67
CA TYR A 182 19.43 -1.52 10.29
C TYR A 182 19.62 -0.04 10.03
N GLN A 183 20.86 0.35 9.70
CA GLN A 183 21.14 1.71 9.25
C GLN A 183 20.56 1.90 7.84
N LEU A 184 19.47 2.67 7.75
CA LEU A 184 19.02 3.31 6.52
C LEU A 184 20.05 4.39 6.17
N ASN A 185 21.17 3.97 5.60
CA ASN A 185 22.12 4.86 4.92
C ASN A 185 21.62 5.14 3.51
#